data_AF-W5W7Q0-F1
#
_entry.id   AF-W5W7Q0-F1
#
_cell.length_a   1.000
_cell.length_b   1.000
_cell.length_c   1.000
_cell.angle_alpha   90.00
_cell.angle_beta   90.00
_cell.angle_gamma   90.00
#
_symmetry.space_group_name_H-M   'P 1'
#
loop_
_entity.id
_entity.type
_entity.pdbx_description
1 polymer ?
#
loop_
_entity_poly.entity_id
_entity_poly.type
_entity_poly.pdbx_seq_one_letter_code
_entity_poly.pdbx_strand_id
1 'polypeptide(L)'
;MLGRVIQVLVAADEALLRAGILDTSAVARGRVGALTGAGREVLRHVGTGLSNAEIVARLDLGAGTVKAHIGRIRTKLDCANRAQAAATLAHGAGPRTETREAP
;
A
#
# COMPACT_ATOMS: atom_id res chain seq x y z
N MET A 1 -8.62 -1.36 18.32
CA MET A 1 -8.29 0.02 18.76
C MET A 1 -7.12 0.68 18.01
N LEU A 2 -6.46 0.04 17.02
CA LEU A 2 -5.32 0.63 16.27
C LEU A 2 -5.69 1.26 14.89
N GLY A 3 -6.97 1.28 14.52
CA GLY A 3 -7.41 1.68 13.18
C GLY A 3 -7.61 3.19 12.93
N ARG A 4 -7.69 4.02 13.99
CA ARG A 4 -8.06 5.44 13.85
C ARG A 4 -6.90 6.41 13.61
N VAL A 5 -5.68 6.04 13.94
CA VAL A 5 -4.53 6.96 13.86
C VAL A 5 -4.05 7.13 12.41
N ILE A 6 -4.22 6.12 11.55
CA ILE A 6 -3.76 6.19 10.15
C ILE A 6 -4.69 7.05 9.28
N GLN A 7 -6.00 7.13 9.58
CA GLN A 7 -6.94 7.92 8.77
C GLN A 7 -6.68 9.43 8.84
N VAL A 8 -6.17 9.95 9.96
CA VAL A 8 -5.89 11.39 10.10
C VAL A 8 -4.74 11.83 9.20
N LEU A 9 -3.72 10.98 8.99
CA LEU A 9 -2.62 11.26 8.07
C LEU A 9 -3.08 11.26 6.60
N VAL A 10 -3.95 10.32 6.21
CA VAL A 10 -4.39 10.19 4.80
C VAL A 10 -5.19 11.41 4.34
N ALA A 11 -6.04 11.98 5.20
CA ALA A 11 -6.84 13.15 4.85
C ALA A 11 -5.99 14.43 4.70
N ALA A 12 -4.95 14.58 5.53
CA ALA A 12 -4.01 15.69 5.43
C ALA A 12 -3.18 15.62 4.14
N ASP A 13 -2.70 14.41 3.78
CA ASP A 13 -1.99 14.17 2.52
C ASP A 13 -2.83 14.58 1.30
N GLU A 14 -4.12 14.21 1.26
CA GLU A 14 -5.01 14.53 0.15
C GLU A 14 -5.20 16.03 -0.06
N ALA A 15 -5.40 16.79 1.02
CA ALA A 15 -5.55 18.25 0.93
C ALA A 15 -4.25 18.91 0.43
N LEU A 16 -3.09 18.43 0.89
CA LEU A 16 -1.78 18.92 0.48
C LEU A 16 -1.42 18.53 -0.95
N LEU A 17 -1.82 17.35 -1.41
CA LEU A 17 -1.69 16.92 -2.81
C LEU A 17 -2.54 17.79 -3.73
N ARG A 18 -3.81 18.07 -3.38
CA ARG A 18 -4.69 18.96 -4.15
C ARG A 18 -4.15 20.39 -4.23
N ALA A 19 -3.48 20.85 -3.16
CA ALA A 19 -2.83 22.15 -3.12
C ALA A 19 -1.48 22.19 -3.88
N GLY A 20 -1.00 21.07 -4.43
CA GLY A 20 0.29 20.97 -5.11
C GLY A 20 1.51 21.11 -4.18
N ILE A 21 1.30 21.00 -2.86
CA ILE A 21 2.34 21.21 -1.84
C ILE A 21 3.17 19.93 -1.65
N LEU A 22 2.53 18.76 -1.78
CA LEU A 22 3.20 17.47 -1.73
C LEU A 22 3.24 16.83 -3.11
N ASP A 23 4.34 16.14 -3.40
CA ASP A 23 4.41 15.24 -4.54
C ASP A 23 3.84 13.87 -4.16
N THR A 24 3.06 13.30 -5.07
CA THR A 24 2.44 11.99 -4.94
C THR A 24 3.47 10.90 -4.59
N SER A 25 4.72 11.03 -5.05
CA SER A 25 5.79 10.07 -4.74
C SER A 25 6.39 10.20 -3.36
N ALA A 26 6.42 11.42 -2.82
CA ALA A 26 6.80 11.64 -1.44
C ALA A 26 5.77 11.00 -0.48
N VAL A 27 4.47 11.17 -0.77
CA VAL A 27 3.39 10.59 0.04
C VAL A 27 3.44 9.06 0.01
N ALA A 28 3.55 8.46 -1.18
CA ALA A 28 3.66 7.02 -1.33
C ALA A 28 4.88 6.44 -0.58
N ARG A 29 6.06 7.09 -0.69
CA ARG A 29 7.26 6.69 0.06
C ARG A 29 7.06 6.78 1.57
N GLY A 30 6.39 7.82 2.06
CA GLY A 30 6.04 7.97 3.48
C GLY A 30 5.17 6.83 3.99
N ARG A 31 4.14 6.45 3.22
CA ARG A 31 3.24 5.33 3.56
C ARG A 31 3.95 3.97 3.55
N VAL A 32 4.86 3.74 2.60
CA VAL A 32 5.73 2.55 2.58
C VAL A 32 6.67 2.54 3.79
N GLY A 33 7.23 3.69 4.17
CA GLY A 33 8.05 3.85 5.37
C GLY A 33 7.33 3.45 6.66
N ALA A 34 6.02 3.71 6.75
CA ALA A 34 5.17 3.39 7.90
C ALA A 34 4.73 1.91 8.00
N LEU A 35 5.10 1.07 7.03
CA LEU A 35 4.91 -0.38 7.13
C LEU A 35 5.87 -1.00 8.16
N THR A 36 5.51 -2.14 8.74
CA THR A 36 6.45 -2.92 9.54
C THR A 36 7.52 -3.56 8.63
N GLY A 37 8.65 -3.99 9.19
CA GLY A 37 9.70 -4.68 8.42
C GLY A 37 9.15 -5.85 7.59
N ALA A 38 8.39 -6.75 8.22
CA ALA A 38 7.70 -7.85 7.54
C ALA A 38 6.70 -7.38 6.47
N GLY A 39 5.99 -6.28 6.71
CA GLY A 39 5.06 -5.70 5.74
C GLY A 39 5.76 -5.14 4.50
N ARG A 40 6.91 -4.48 4.68
CA ARG A 40 7.74 -4.01 3.56
C ARG A 40 8.31 -5.16 2.74
N GLU A 41 8.74 -6.22 3.40
CA GLU A 41 9.31 -7.37 2.70
C GLU A 41 8.27 -8.11 1.86
N VAL A 42 7.06 -8.32 2.42
CA VAL A 42 5.92 -8.84 1.64
C VAL A 42 5.59 -7.90 0.47
N LEU A 43 5.55 -6.58 0.70
CA LEU A 43 5.30 -5.60 -0.36
C LEU A 43 6.34 -5.68 -1.48
N ARG A 44 7.63 -5.87 -1.14
CA ARG A 44 8.73 -6.04 -2.10
C ARG A 44 8.47 -7.21 -3.03
N HIS A 45 8.11 -8.37 -2.48
CA HIS A 45 7.78 -9.53 -3.30
C HIS A 45 6.52 -9.32 -4.15
N VAL A 46 5.52 -8.61 -3.61
CA VAL A 46 4.32 -8.24 -4.36
C VAL A 46 4.67 -7.36 -5.55
N GLY A 47 5.54 -6.37 -5.38
CA GLY A 47 6.04 -5.49 -6.44
C GLY A 47 6.80 -6.23 -7.54
N THR A 48 7.49 -7.31 -7.19
CA THR A 48 8.17 -8.18 -8.17
C THR A 48 7.25 -9.18 -8.89
N GLY A 49 5.95 -9.19 -8.58
CA GLY A 49 4.96 -10.04 -9.26
C GLY A 49 4.77 -11.44 -8.68
N LEU A 50 5.43 -11.79 -7.57
CA LEU A 50 5.37 -13.14 -6.98
C LEU A 50 3.98 -13.47 -6.44
N SER A 51 3.44 -14.63 -6.77
CA SER A 51 2.19 -15.15 -6.20
C SER A 51 2.29 -15.36 -4.69
N ASN A 52 1.13 -15.48 -4.02
CA ASN A 52 1.11 -15.73 -2.58
C ASN A 52 1.83 -17.04 -2.21
N ALA A 53 1.76 -18.07 -3.04
CA ALA A 53 2.44 -19.35 -2.82
C ALA A 53 3.97 -19.19 -2.91
N GLU A 54 4.46 -18.40 -3.86
CA GLU A 54 5.88 -18.10 -4.00
C GLU A 54 6.41 -17.22 -2.85
N ILE A 55 5.56 -16.33 -2.32
CA ILE A 55 5.89 -15.53 -1.13
C ILE A 55 5.95 -16.41 0.12
N VAL A 56 5.00 -17.32 0.28
CA VAL A 56 4.99 -18.34 1.34
C VAL A 56 6.31 -19.12 1.34
N ALA A 57 6.72 -19.64 0.18
CA ALA A 57 7.94 -20.41 0.03
C ALA A 57 9.22 -19.60 0.30
N ARG A 58 9.22 -18.29 0.01
CA ARG A 58 10.39 -17.42 0.21
C ARG A 58 10.54 -16.87 1.63
N LEU A 59 9.43 -16.66 2.33
CA LEU A 59 9.42 -16.06 3.66
C LEU A 59 9.21 -17.07 4.79
N ASP A 60 9.03 -18.35 4.45
CA ASP A 60 8.68 -19.42 5.40
C ASP A 60 7.44 -19.05 6.26
N LEU A 61 6.44 -18.44 5.61
CA LEU A 61 5.21 -17.98 6.25
C LEU A 61 4.02 -18.82 5.79
N GLY A 62 3.04 -19.03 6.67
CA GLY A 62 1.78 -19.63 6.28
C GLY A 62 0.97 -18.78 5.29
N ALA A 63 0.21 -19.43 4.39
CA ALA A 63 -0.61 -18.75 3.38
C ALA A 63 -1.63 -17.76 3.97
N GLY A 64 -2.20 -18.07 5.13
CA GLY A 64 -3.09 -17.16 5.86
C GLY A 64 -2.38 -15.90 6.33
N THR A 65 -1.15 -16.03 6.82
CA THR A 65 -0.29 -14.92 7.26
C THR A 65 0.09 -14.00 6.11
N VAL A 66 0.47 -14.57 4.96
CA VAL A 66 0.76 -13.78 3.74
C VAL A 66 -0.46 -13.00 3.28
N LYS A 67 -1.64 -13.63 3.19
CA LYS A 67 -2.89 -12.94 2.84
C LYS A 67 -3.22 -11.82 3.83
N ALA A 68 -3.01 -12.05 5.12
CA ALA A 68 -3.27 -11.07 6.16
C ALA A 68 -2.28 -9.89 6.10
N HIS A 69 -1.01 -10.13 5.76
CA HIS A 69 -0.05 -9.06 5.50
C HIS A 69 -0.47 -8.24 4.28
N ILE A 70 -0.80 -8.87 3.15
CA ILE A 70 -1.23 -8.18 1.92
C ILE A 70 -2.49 -7.34 2.17
N GLY A 71 -3.46 -7.86 2.93
CA GLY A 71 -4.65 -7.10 3.33
C GLY A 71 -4.29 -5.85 4.15
N ARG A 72 -3.45 -5.99 5.18
CA ARG A 72 -3.00 -4.85 6.01
C ARG A 72 -2.17 -3.83 5.21
N ILE A 73 -1.33 -4.30 4.30
CA ILE A 73 -0.53 -3.45 3.39
C ILE A 73 -1.47 -2.62 2.53
N ARG A 74 -2.46 -3.24 1.88
CA ARG A 74 -3.46 -2.54 1.07
C ARG A 74 -4.22 -1.49 1.86
N THR A 75 -4.65 -1.81 3.09
CA THR A 75 -5.29 -0.82 3.97
C THR A 75 -4.35 0.33 4.34
N LYS A 76 -3.07 0.05 4.63
CA LYS A 76 -2.10 1.09 5.01
C LYS A 76 -1.64 1.96 3.84
N LEU A 77 -1.60 1.40 2.63
CA LEU A 77 -1.22 2.11 1.40
C LEU A 77 -2.41 2.72 0.66
N ASP A 78 -3.63 2.50 1.15
CA ASP A 78 -4.88 2.90 0.51
C ASP A 78 -5.02 2.34 -0.92
N CYS A 79 -4.76 1.03 -1.08
CA CYS A 79 -4.81 0.33 -2.35
C CYS A 79 -6.03 -0.59 -2.43
N ALA A 80 -6.87 -0.35 -3.43
CA ALA A 80 -8.05 -1.17 -3.72
C ALA A 80 -7.69 -2.57 -4.21
N ASN A 81 -6.53 -2.77 -4.86
CA ASN A 81 -6.13 -4.08 -5.38
C ASN A 81 -4.62 -4.35 -5.28
N ARG A 82 -4.23 -5.58 -5.62
CA ARG A 82 -2.85 -6.05 -5.57
C ARG A 82 -1.95 -5.31 -6.57
N ALA A 83 -2.46 -5.02 -7.77
CA ALA A 83 -1.69 -4.33 -8.80
C ALA A 83 -1.35 -2.90 -8.37
N GLN A 84 -2.26 -2.20 -7.71
CA GLN A 84 -2.00 -0.89 -7.11
C GLN A 84 -0.92 -0.97 -6.02
N ALA A 85 -1.00 -1.95 -5.12
CA ALA A 85 0.04 -2.15 -4.11
C ALA A 85 1.40 -2.49 -4.74
N ALA A 86 1.44 -3.30 -5.80
CA ALA A 86 2.66 -3.59 -6.54
C ALA A 86 3.25 -2.33 -7.21
N ALA A 87 2.39 -1.50 -7.78
CA ALA A 87 2.78 -0.24 -8.44
C ALA A 87 3.36 0.79 -7.46
N THR A 88 3.04 0.73 -6.16
CA THR A 88 3.56 1.65 -5.14
C THR A 88 5.10 1.57 -4.96
N LEU A 89 5.73 0.47 -5.37
CA LEU A 89 7.19 0.36 -5.40
C LEU A 89 7.81 0.89 -6.70
N ALA A 90 7.12 0.70 -7.82
CA ALA A 90 7.58 1.14 -9.15
C ALA A 90 7.43 2.66 -9.32
N HIS A 91 6.34 3.19 -8.79
CA HIS A 91 6.07 4.60 -8.71
C HIS A 91 5.83 4.91 -7.25
N GLY A 92 6.37 6.02 -6.74
CA GLY A 92 5.58 6.73 -5.76
C GLY A 92 4.30 7.32 -6.40
N ALA A 93 3.52 6.55 -7.15
CA ALA A 93 2.24 6.98 -7.65
C ALA A 93 1.21 6.45 -6.65
N GLY A 94 0.77 7.34 -5.77
CA GLY A 94 -0.51 7.24 -5.10
C GLY A 94 -1.62 6.89 -6.09
N PRO A 95 -2.70 6.28 -5.60
CA PRO A 95 -3.75 5.73 -6.43
C PRO A 95 -4.34 6.82 -7.33
N ARG A 96 -4.51 6.52 -8.62
CA ARG A 96 -5.37 7.33 -9.49
C ARG A 96 -6.77 7.28 -8.89
N THR A 97 -7.26 8.45 -8.48
CA THR A 97 -8.65 8.70 -8.14
C THR A 97 -9.48 8.50 -9.40
N GLU A 98 -9.87 7.26 -9.69
CA GLU A 98 -10.99 7.02 -10.60
C GLU A 98 -12.27 7.24 -9.79
N THR A 99 -12.77 8.47 -9.85
CA THR A 99 -14.18 8.77 -9.66
C THR A 99 -14.94 7.90 -10.65
N ARG A 100 -15.42 6.74 -10.19
CA ARG A 100 -16.43 6.01 -10.93
C ARG A 100 -17.75 6.73 -10.72
N GLU A 101 -18.01 7.74 -11.55
CA GLU A 101 -19.39 8.14 -11.85
C GLU A 101 -20.12 6.88 -12.34
N ALA A 102 -21.07 6.42 -11.54
CA ALA A 102 -21.99 5.37 -11.92
C ALA A 102 -23.09 5.98 -12.81
N PRO A 103 -23.52 5.29 -13.87
CA PRO A 103 -24.77 5.62 -14.54
C PRO A 103 -25.98 5.34 -13.64
#